data_AF-V9VRS9-F1
#
_entry.id   AF-V9VRS9-F1
#
_cell.length_a   1.000
_cell.length_b   1.000
_cell.length_c   1.000
_cell.angle_alpha   90.00
_cell.angle_beta   90.00
_cell.angle_gamma   90.00
#
_symmetry.space_group_name_H-M   'P 1'
#
loop_
_entity.id
_entity.type
_entity.pdbx_description
1 polymer ?
#
loop_
_entity_poly.entity_id
_entity_poly.type
_entity_poly.pdbx_seq_one_letter_code
_entity_poly.pdbx_strand_id
1 'polypeptide(L)'
;MRALAFALAVAAAPAAASDLSSAITDQLILPAFQTLAEEAQALAETAKADCNPQSGSLRAAYGAAFDAWIAASPYRFGPTETDSRAFALAFWPDSRSKTPKALASLIRSEDPGISDPAQFASHSIAARGFYALEYLLYDPQLSSTGSAGYRCALTRAISADIAATSAAISRDWTENYAAEMRRPAGRYQSENEITQQLLKVLSTGLQVLDDMRLGRPLGTYDRPRPARAEARRSGRSLRHVLLSLNALEPLALALAGPHADLQTKITAGFSKARKTAETLDDPVFAGAADPAGRFRIESLQQEIKDLRALVAGELGPALGVEAGFNSLDGD
;
A
#
# COMPACT_ATOMS: atom_id res chain seq x y z
N MET A 1 -56.46 -32.97 17.11
CA MET A 1 -55.39 -32.42 16.28
C MET A 1 -54.72 -31.30 17.04
N ARG A 2 -53.51 -31.51 17.57
CA ARG A 2 -52.72 -30.50 18.29
C ARG A 2 -51.77 -29.85 17.29
N ALA A 3 -51.95 -28.57 16.98
CA ALA A 3 -51.00 -27.80 16.19
C ALA A 3 -49.92 -27.23 17.10
N LEU A 4 -48.67 -27.66 16.93
CA LEU A 4 -47.50 -27.02 17.51
C LEU A 4 -47.19 -25.76 16.71
N ALA A 5 -47.20 -24.60 17.36
CA ALA A 5 -46.65 -23.36 16.83
C ALA A 5 -45.13 -23.33 17.11
N PHE A 6 -44.32 -23.40 16.07
CA PHE A 6 -42.88 -23.16 16.15
C PHE A 6 -42.65 -21.64 16.09
N ALA A 7 -42.23 -21.04 17.20
CA ALA A 7 -41.77 -19.66 17.22
C ALA A 7 -40.33 -19.60 16.70
N LEU A 8 -40.14 -19.01 15.52
CA LEU A 8 -38.82 -18.73 14.95
C LEU A 8 -38.22 -17.53 15.69
N ALA A 9 -37.25 -17.75 16.56
CA ALA A 9 -36.47 -16.68 17.16
C ALA A 9 -35.48 -16.14 16.12
N VAL A 10 -35.78 -14.97 15.56
CA VAL A 10 -34.81 -14.20 14.77
C VAL A 10 -33.79 -13.62 15.74
N ALA A 11 -32.59 -14.19 15.77
CA ALA A 11 -31.46 -13.59 16.46
C ALA A 11 -31.07 -12.32 15.69
N ALA A 12 -31.44 -11.16 16.23
CA ALA A 12 -30.92 -9.88 15.75
C ALA A 12 -29.40 -9.86 16.00
N ALA A 13 -28.62 -9.74 14.93
CA ALA A 13 -27.20 -9.43 15.06
C ALA A 13 -27.06 -8.09 15.83
N PRO A 14 -26.08 -7.96 16.74
CA PRO A 14 -25.95 -6.77 17.56
C PRO A 14 -25.58 -5.56 16.69
N ALA A 15 -26.27 -4.42 16.90
CA ALA A 15 -26.06 -3.16 16.20
C ALA A 15 -24.59 -2.66 16.21
N ALA A 16 -23.77 -3.11 17.16
CA ALA A 16 -22.35 -2.76 17.26
C ALA A 16 -21.49 -3.28 16.10
N ALA A 17 -21.91 -4.33 15.39
CA ALA A 17 -21.13 -4.90 14.27
C ALA A 17 -21.21 -4.04 12.99
N SER A 18 -22.34 -3.39 12.71
CA SER A 18 -22.45 -2.45 11.57
C SER A 18 -21.71 -1.13 11.80
N ASP A 19 -21.37 -0.81 13.05
CA ASP A 19 -20.66 0.42 13.40
C ASP A 19 -19.15 0.32 13.12
N LEU A 20 -18.53 -0.86 13.29
CA LEU A 20 -17.09 -1.04 13.11
C LEU A 20 -16.67 -0.92 11.64
N SER A 21 -17.33 -1.67 10.75
CA SER A 21 -17.05 -1.66 9.31
C SER A 21 -17.32 -0.28 8.70
N SER A 22 -18.41 0.37 9.12
CA SER A 22 -18.73 1.75 8.74
C SER A 22 -17.67 2.73 9.23
N ALA A 23 -17.27 2.67 10.51
CA ALA A 23 -16.24 3.55 11.06
C ALA A 23 -14.90 3.40 10.34
N ILE A 24 -14.43 2.16 10.12
CA ILE A 24 -13.18 1.91 9.39
C ILE A 24 -13.28 2.42 7.94
N THR A 25 -14.40 2.17 7.27
CA THR A 25 -14.62 2.63 5.89
C THR A 25 -14.58 4.16 5.81
N ASP A 26 -15.31 4.83 6.71
CA ASP A 26 -15.53 6.27 6.65
C ASP A 26 -14.34 7.08 7.17
N GLN A 27 -13.63 6.55 8.17
CA GLN A 27 -12.56 7.28 8.85
C GLN A 27 -11.16 6.89 8.35
N LEU A 28 -10.99 5.70 7.77
CA LEU A 28 -9.68 5.21 7.34
C LEU A 28 -9.61 5.01 5.81
N ILE A 29 -10.54 4.22 5.24
CA ILE A 29 -10.42 3.80 3.83
C ILE A 29 -10.72 4.96 2.86
N LEU A 30 -11.90 5.58 3.00
CA LEU A 30 -12.32 6.66 2.10
C LEU A 30 -11.36 7.86 2.15
N PRO A 31 -10.93 8.36 3.34
CA PRO A 31 -9.97 9.46 3.40
C PRO A 31 -8.61 9.12 2.78
N ALA A 32 -8.14 7.87 2.93
CA ALA A 32 -6.86 7.45 2.35
C ALA A 32 -6.90 7.49 0.81
N PHE A 33 -7.97 7.00 0.19
CA PHE A 33 -8.10 7.05 -1.28
C PHE A 33 -8.43 8.44 -1.81
N GLN A 34 -9.16 9.26 -1.05
CA GLN A 34 -9.35 10.68 -1.39
C GLN A 34 -8.02 11.43 -1.39
N THR A 35 -7.22 11.29 -0.32
CA THR A 35 -5.89 11.92 -0.22
C THR A 35 -4.99 11.48 -1.36
N LEU A 36 -4.99 10.17 -1.69
CA LEU A 36 -4.25 9.66 -2.84
C LEU A 36 -4.69 10.31 -4.16
N ALA A 37 -5.99 10.46 -4.41
CA ALA A 37 -6.49 11.09 -5.62
C ALA A 37 -6.08 12.56 -5.72
N GLU A 38 -6.19 13.31 -4.62
CA GLU A 38 -5.81 14.72 -4.53
C GLU A 38 -4.30 14.92 -4.78
N GLU A 39 -3.45 14.17 -4.08
CA GLU A 39 -1.99 14.29 -4.23
C GLU A 39 -1.51 13.80 -5.60
N ALA A 40 -2.14 12.75 -6.15
CA ALA A 40 -1.86 12.30 -7.50
C ALA A 40 -2.23 13.35 -8.56
N GLN A 41 -3.35 14.06 -8.39
CA GLN A 41 -3.72 15.17 -9.26
C GLN A 41 -2.72 16.34 -9.15
N ALA A 42 -2.29 16.68 -7.94
CA ALA A 42 -1.26 17.70 -7.72
C ALA A 42 0.07 17.34 -8.41
N LEU A 43 0.47 16.07 -8.36
CA LEU A 43 1.61 15.55 -9.11
C LEU A 43 1.42 15.71 -10.63
N ALA A 44 0.25 15.37 -11.17
CA ALA A 44 -0.02 15.50 -12.60
C ALA A 44 0.06 16.97 -13.09
N GLU A 45 -0.55 17.90 -12.36
CA GLU A 45 -0.48 19.33 -12.69
C GLU A 45 0.95 19.88 -12.56
N THR A 46 1.69 19.46 -11.54
CA THR A 46 3.10 19.85 -11.37
C THR A 46 3.95 19.34 -12.53
N ALA A 47 3.80 18.07 -12.93
CA ALA A 47 4.53 17.47 -14.05
C ALA A 47 4.20 18.12 -15.40
N LYS A 48 2.95 18.58 -15.57
CA LYS A 48 2.51 19.33 -16.74
C LYS A 48 3.27 20.66 -16.84
N ALA A 49 3.38 21.39 -15.73
CA ALA A 49 4.10 22.66 -15.67
C ALA A 49 5.62 22.49 -15.80
N ASP A 50 6.20 21.54 -15.07
CA ASP A 50 7.63 21.25 -15.06
C ASP A 50 7.89 19.74 -14.94
N CYS A 51 8.52 19.18 -15.96
CA CYS A 51 8.84 17.77 -16.11
C CYS A 51 10.34 17.48 -15.96
N ASN A 52 11.14 18.48 -15.57
CA ASN A 52 12.58 18.30 -15.38
C ASN A 52 12.82 17.32 -14.22
N PRO A 53 13.61 16.24 -14.41
CA PRO A 53 13.83 15.24 -13.37
C PRO A 53 14.52 15.79 -12.10
N GLN A 54 15.23 16.92 -12.19
CA GLN A 54 15.87 17.60 -11.05
C GLN A 54 15.00 18.70 -10.43
N SER A 55 13.78 18.91 -10.94
CA SER A 55 12.87 19.91 -10.40
C SER A 55 12.49 19.58 -8.96
N GLY A 56 12.74 20.55 -8.06
CA GLY A 56 12.41 20.41 -6.64
C GLY A 56 10.91 20.29 -6.40
N SER A 57 10.09 21.06 -7.13
CA SER A 57 8.63 21.00 -7.02
C SER A 57 8.07 19.67 -7.52
N LEU A 58 8.55 19.18 -8.67
CA LEU A 58 8.13 17.87 -9.20
C LEU A 58 8.49 16.73 -8.26
N ARG A 59 9.72 16.73 -7.71
CA ARG A 59 10.16 15.70 -6.76
C ARG A 59 9.40 15.75 -5.44
N ALA A 60 9.04 16.95 -4.97
CA ALA A 60 8.20 17.11 -3.78
C ALA A 60 6.77 16.57 -4.02
N ALA A 61 6.14 16.95 -5.14
CA ALA A 61 4.81 16.44 -5.51
C ALA A 61 4.81 14.91 -5.71
N TYR A 62 5.87 14.37 -6.33
CA TYR A 62 6.07 12.93 -6.44
C TYR A 62 6.13 12.26 -5.07
N GLY A 63 6.89 12.84 -4.14
CA GLY A 63 7.00 12.33 -2.77
C GLY A 63 5.66 12.34 -2.04
N ALA A 64 4.89 13.42 -2.13
CA ALA A 64 3.58 13.53 -1.48
C ALA A 64 2.58 12.50 -2.02
N ALA A 65 2.47 12.38 -3.35
CA ALA A 65 1.60 11.39 -3.99
C ALA A 65 2.02 9.95 -3.67
N PHE A 66 3.32 9.66 -3.63
CA PHE A 66 3.79 8.33 -3.28
C PHE A 66 3.55 8.02 -1.79
N ASP A 67 3.69 9.00 -0.89
CA ASP A 67 3.34 8.83 0.53
C ASP A 67 1.86 8.52 0.73
N ALA A 68 0.99 9.25 0.02
CA ALA A 68 -0.45 8.99 0.03
C ALA A 68 -0.77 7.58 -0.48
N TRP A 69 -0.06 7.12 -1.53
CA TRP A 69 -0.19 5.75 -1.98
C TRP A 69 0.25 4.74 -0.93
N ILE A 70 1.40 4.93 -0.28
CA ILE A 70 1.87 4.00 0.76
C ILE A 70 0.85 3.91 1.90
N ALA A 71 0.26 5.03 2.31
CA ALA A 71 -0.79 5.07 3.32
C ALA A 71 -2.08 4.32 2.89
N ALA A 72 -2.49 4.43 1.64
CA ALA A 72 -3.66 3.73 1.10
C ALA A 72 -3.39 2.26 0.73
N SER A 73 -2.13 1.91 0.48
CA SER A 73 -1.69 0.61 -0.05
C SER A 73 -1.96 -0.63 0.80
N PRO A 74 -2.32 -0.58 2.10
CA PRO A 74 -2.85 -1.74 2.81
C PRO A 74 -4.18 -2.23 2.21
N TYR A 75 -5.04 -1.34 1.73
CA TYR A 75 -6.40 -1.66 1.27
C TYR A 75 -6.43 -2.20 -0.18
N ARG A 76 -5.69 -3.28 -0.44
CA ARG A 76 -5.65 -3.98 -1.75
C ARG A 76 -6.77 -4.99 -1.90
N PHE A 77 -8.00 -4.49 -1.95
CA PHE A 77 -9.18 -5.25 -2.31
C PHE A 77 -10.20 -4.34 -3.00
N GLY A 78 -11.13 -4.93 -3.74
CA GLY A 78 -12.22 -4.19 -4.36
C GLY A 78 -11.73 -3.23 -5.47
N PRO A 79 -12.01 -1.91 -5.41
CA PRO A 79 -11.68 -0.95 -6.47
C PRO A 79 -10.20 -0.89 -6.87
N THR A 80 -9.31 -1.32 -5.98
CA THR A 80 -7.87 -1.38 -6.22
C THR A 80 -7.45 -2.57 -7.09
N GLU A 81 -8.24 -3.65 -7.11
CA GLU A 81 -7.98 -4.87 -7.89
C GLU A 81 -8.58 -4.80 -9.30
N THR A 82 -9.64 -4.00 -9.49
CA THR A 82 -10.23 -3.72 -10.81
C THR A 82 -9.13 -3.34 -11.80
N ASP A 83 -9.09 -4.01 -12.95
CA ASP A 83 -8.11 -3.79 -14.02
C ASP A 83 -6.64 -3.73 -13.54
N SER A 84 -6.30 -4.43 -12.45
CA SER A 84 -4.97 -4.39 -11.84
C SER A 84 -4.50 -2.98 -11.42
N ARG A 85 -5.41 -2.05 -11.11
CA ARG A 85 -5.09 -0.63 -10.83
C ARG A 85 -4.01 -0.44 -9.76
N ALA A 86 -4.07 -1.17 -8.65
CA ALA A 86 -3.06 -1.08 -7.60
C ALA A 86 -1.69 -1.63 -8.01
N PHE A 87 -1.65 -2.55 -8.98
CA PHE A 87 -0.41 -3.03 -9.56
C PHE A 87 0.13 -2.04 -10.60
N ALA A 88 -0.76 -1.39 -11.37
CA ALA A 88 -0.43 -0.30 -12.28
C ALA A 88 0.18 0.91 -11.54
N LEU A 89 -0.35 1.28 -10.37
CA LEU A 89 0.21 2.33 -9.53
C LEU A 89 1.57 1.95 -8.95
N ALA A 90 1.77 0.68 -8.57
CA ALA A 90 2.90 0.27 -7.75
C ALA A 90 3.42 -1.14 -8.08
N PHE A 91 4.06 -1.27 -9.25
CA PHE A 91 4.76 -2.47 -9.68
C PHE A 91 6.09 -2.68 -8.92
N TRP A 92 6.03 -3.32 -7.76
CA TRP A 92 7.19 -3.76 -6.98
C TRP A 92 6.82 -4.99 -6.15
N PRO A 93 7.73 -5.98 -6.00
CA PRO A 93 9.14 -5.98 -6.40
C PRO A 93 9.40 -6.35 -7.86
N ASP A 94 10.25 -5.57 -8.54
CA ASP A 94 10.69 -5.85 -9.92
C ASP A 94 11.99 -6.70 -9.95
N SER A 95 11.86 -8.00 -9.66
CA SER A 95 13.00 -8.92 -9.62
C SER A 95 13.68 -9.18 -10.98
N ARG A 96 13.01 -8.87 -12.09
CA ARG A 96 13.48 -9.14 -13.47
C ARG A 96 13.84 -7.86 -14.24
N SER A 97 13.86 -6.71 -13.55
CA SER A 97 14.17 -5.40 -14.11
C SER A 97 13.28 -5.05 -15.30
N LYS A 98 11.98 -5.38 -15.22
CA LYS A 98 10.97 -5.07 -16.22
C LYS A 98 10.76 -3.58 -16.38
N THR A 99 10.72 -2.81 -15.29
CA THR A 99 10.51 -1.36 -15.32
C THR A 99 11.59 -0.64 -16.11
N PRO A 100 12.90 -0.76 -15.78
CA PRO A 100 13.93 -0.05 -16.54
C PRO A 100 14.02 -0.53 -17.99
N LYS A 101 13.72 -1.80 -18.29
CA LYS A 101 13.67 -2.31 -19.67
C LYS A 101 12.52 -1.69 -20.48
N ALA A 102 11.33 -1.59 -19.88
CA ALA A 102 10.17 -1.00 -20.52
C ALA A 102 10.38 0.49 -20.79
N LEU A 103 10.87 1.24 -19.80
CA LEU A 103 11.20 2.66 -19.96
C LEU A 103 12.28 2.89 -21.01
N ALA A 104 13.37 2.12 -20.99
CA ALA A 104 14.43 2.23 -21.99
C ALA A 104 13.94 1.91 -23.41
N SER A 105 12.96 1.01 -23.54
CA SER A 105 12.32 0.70 -24.83
C SER A 105 11.55 1.90 -25.35
N LEU A 106 10.62 2.45 -24.54
CA LEU A 106 9.80 3.61 -24.90
C LEU A 106 10.67 4.81 -25.28
N ILE A 107 11.69 5.11 -24.48
CA ILE A 107 12.61 6.24 -24.73
C ILE A 107 13.40 6.06 -26.03
N ARG A 108 13.78 4.83 -26.37
CA ARG A 108 14.57 4.55 -27.59
C ARG A 108 13.72 4.57 -28.86
N SER A 109 12.49 4.05 -28.78
CA SER A 109 11.58 4.04 -29.91
C SER A 109 10.84 5.36 -30.09
N GLU A 110 10.93 6.26 -29.10
CA GLU A 110 10.11 7.48 -29.01
C GLU A 110 8.63 7.16 -29.29
N ASP A 111 8.10 6.14 -28.60
CA ASP A 111 6.76 5.62 -28.85
C ASP A 111 5.71 6.75 -28.77
N PRO A 112 4.99 7.07 -29.87
CA PRO A 112 4.03 8.18 -29.89
C PRO A 112 2.79 7.90 -29.06
N GLY A 113 2.53 6.64 -28.71
CA GLY A 113 1.36 6.19 -27.95
C GLY A 113 1.31 6.69 -26.51
N ILE A 114 2.40 7.29 -26.00
CA ILE A 114 2.43 7.90 -24.67
C ILE A 114 1.61 9.19 -24.56
N SER A 115 1.28 9.80 -25.70
CA SER A 115 0.53 11.07 -25.75
C SER A 115 -0.98 10.91 -25.64
N ASP A 116 -1.51 9.71 -25.91
CA ASP A 116 -2.92 9.37 -25.74
C ASP A 116 -3.11 8.67 -24.39
N PRO A 117 -3.86 9.25 -23.44
CA PRO A 117 -4.11 8.62 -22.13
C PRO A 117 -4.73 7.23 -22.21
N ALA A 118 -5.65 6.99 -23.16
CA ALA A 118 -6.30 5.69 -23.31
C ALA A 118 -5.31 4.63 -23.84
N GLN A 119 -4.47 5.03 -24.80
CA GLN A 119 -3.40 4.16 -25.30
C GLN A 119 -2.34 3.91 -24.23
N PHE A 120 -1.93 4.94 -23.47
CA PHE A 120 -0.94 4.82 -22.41
C PHE A 120 -1.41 3.88 -21.29
N ALA A 121 -2.70 3.92 -20.91
CA ALA A 121 -3.28 3.00 -19.94
C ALA A 121 -3.22 1.51 -20.36
N SER A 122 -3.06 1.22 -21.66
CA SER A 122 -2.86 -0.15 -22.17
C SER A 122 -1.39 -0.60 -22.19
N HIS A 123 -0.45 0.31 -21.93
CA HIS A 123 0.97 -0.04 -21.89
C HIS A 123 1.28 -0.97 -20.72
N SER A 124 2.43 -1.65 -20.83
CA SER A 124 2.93 -2.51 -19.77
C SER A 124 2.92 -1.79 -18.43
N ILE A 125 2.30 -2.41 -17.42
CA ILE A 125 2.30 -1.93 -16.03
C ILE A 125 3.72 -1.60 -15.53
N ALA A 126 4.74 -2.31 -16.03
CA ALA A 126 6.13 -2.03 -15.67
C ALA A 126 6.62 -0.62 -16.10
N ALA A 127 6.01 0.00 -17.11
CA ALA A 127 6.31 1.37 -17.56
C ALA A 127 5.44 2.45 -16.89
N ARG A 128 4.55 2.06 -15.98
CA ARG A 128 3.55 2.93 -15.35
C ARG A 128 3.79 3.05 -13.84
N GLY A 129 3.07 3.98 -13.22
CA GLY A 129 3.05 4.10 -11.76
C GLY A 129 4.29 4.71 -11.12
N PHE A 130 4.29 4.73 -9.78
CA PHE A 130 5.26 5.44 -8.95
C PHE A 130 6.69 4.94 -9.11
N TYR A 131 6.89 3.64 -9.36
CA TYR A 131 8.23 3.08 -9.55
C TYR A 131 8.81 3.45 -10.91
N ALA A 132 8.00 3.45 -11.98
CA ALA A 132 8.45 3.90 -13.28
C ALA A 132 8.85 5.39 -13.23
N LEU A 133 8.03 6.21 -12.56
CA LEU A 133 8.34 7.62 -12.35
C LEU A 133 9.60 7.80 -11.49
N GLU A 134 9.84 6.96 -10.48
CA GLU A 134 11.08 6.98 -9.70
C GLU A 134 12.33 6.86 -10.59
N TYR A 135 12.31 5.94 -11.57
CA TYR A 135 13.43 5.78 -12.49
C TYR A 135 13.65 7.03 -13.34
N LEU A 136 12.59 7.64 -13.86
CA LEU A 136 12.74 8.85 -14.69
C LEU A 136 13.26 10.05 -13.90
N LEU A 137 12.90 10.16 -12.62
CA LEU A 137 13.29 11.29 -11.77
C LEU A 137 14.64 11.11 -11.09
N TYR A 138 15.01 9.88 -10.69
CA TYR A 138 16.14 9.63 -9.79
C TYR A 138 17.21 8.67 -10.35
N ASP A 139 16.91 7.86 -11.37
CA ASP A 139 17.93 6.97 -11.94
C ASP A 139 18.91 7.75 -12.83
N PRO A 140 20.24 7.70 -12.57
CA PRO A 140 21.22 8.50 -13.32
C PRO A 140 21.23 8.21 -14.82
N GLN A 141 20.93 6.98 -15.23
CA GLN A 141 20.93 6.58 -16.63
C GLN A 141 19.60 6.93 -17.30
N LEU A 142 18.47 6.52 -16.72
CA LEU A 142 17.17 6.75 -17.35
C LEU A 142 16.73 8.22 -17.33
N SER A 143 17.18 9.02 -16.36
CA SER A 143 16.90 10.46 -16.32
C SER A 143 17.64 11.27 -17.40
N SER A 144 18.66 10.71 -18.04
CA SER A 144 19.53 11.40 -19.01
C SER A 144 19.54 10.79 -20.42
N THR A 145 19.13 9.53 -20.59
CA THR A 145 19.19 8.82 -21.88
C THR A 145 18.16 9.28 -22.91
N GLY A 146 18.54 9.33 -24.19
CA GLY A 146 17.63 9.66 -25.30
C GLY A 146 17.16 11.12 -25.30
N SER A 147 16.04 11.39 -25.95
CA SER A 147 15.48 12.75 -26.08
C SER A 147 14.93 13.27 -24.75
N ALA A 148 15.39 14.46 -24.33
CA ALA A 148 14.87 15.14 -23.14
C ALA A 148 13.38 15.51 -23.29
N GLY A 149 12.96 15.87 -24.51
CA GLY A 149 11.55 16.14 -24.82
C GLY A 149 10.68 14.90 -24.66
N TYR A 150 11.16 13.74 -25.12
CA TYR A 150 10.43 12.48 -24.95
C TYR A 150 10.34 12.07 -23.48
N ARG A 151 11.44 12.16 -22.71
CA ARG A 151 11.41 11.86 -21.26
C ARG A 151 10.45 12.77 -20.51
N CYS A 152 10.41 14.05 -20.87
CA CYS A 152 9.44 15.00 -20.31
C CYS A 152 7.99 14.58 -20.62
N ALA A 153 7.69 14.21 -21.87
CA ALA A 153 6.38 13.72 -22.26
C ALA A 153 6.00 12.44 -21.50
N LEU A 154 6.95 11.51 -21.33
CA LEU A 154 6.74 10.26 -20.59
C LEU A 154 6.50 10.50 -19.09
N THR A 155 7.25 11.40 -18.47
CA THR A 155 7.01 11.83 -17.07
C THR A 155 5.58 12.37 -16.91
N ARG A 156 5.11 13.21 -17.85
CA ARG A 156 3.75 13.74 -17.84
C ARG A 156 2.70 12.64 -18.02
N ALA A 157 2.93 11.72 -18.96
CA ALA A 157 2.03 10.60 -19.22
C ALA A 157 1.88 9.69 -18.00
N ILE A 158 2.99 9.32 -17.34
CA ILE A 158 2.96 8.52 -16.11
C ILE A 158 2.25 9.24 -14.98
N SER A 159 2.53 10.53 -14.75
CA SER A 159 1.85 11.29 -13.70
C SER A 159 0.35 11.43 -13.95
N ALA A 160 -0.06 11.65 -15.19
CA ALA A 160 -1.48 11.70 -15.57
C ALA A 160 -2.18 10.35 -15.40
N ASP A 161 -1.51 9.24 -15.73
CA ASP A 161 -2.02 7.88 -15.51
C ASP A 161 -2.17 7.54 -14.02
N ILE A 162 -1.22 7.97 -13.18
CA ILE A 162 -1.32 7.86 -11.72
C ILE A 162 -2.55 8.63 -11.21
N ALA A 163 -2.74 9.88 -11.64
CA ALA A 163 -3.90 10.69 -11.26
C ALA A 163 -5.23 10.06 -11.69
N ALA A 164 -5.34 9.66 -12.95
CA ALA A 164 -6.55 9.04 -13.49
C ALA A 164 -6.88 7.73 -12.77
N THR A 165 -5.87 6.88 -12.51
CA THR A 165 -6.04 5.61 -11.79
C THR A 165 -6.47 5.83 -10.35
N SER A 166 -5.81 6.75 -9.63
CA SER A 166 -6.15 7.10 -8.24
C SER A 166 -7.56 7.68 -8.11
N ALA A 167 -7.95 8.57 -9.04
CA ALA A 167 -9.30 9.13 -9.07
C ALA A 167 -10.36 8.05 -9.34
N ALA A 168 -10.08 7.10 -10.24
CA ALA A 168 -10.99 5.97 -10.50
C ALA A 168 -11.15 5.07 -9.27
N ILE A 169 -10.07 4.76 -8.56
CA ILE A 169 -10.13 4.00 -7.30
C ILE A 169 -10.98 4.74 -6.27
N SER A 170 -10.71 6.03 -6.04
CA SER A 170 -11.43 6.84 -5.04
C SER A 170 -12.93 6.94 -5.36
N ARG A 171 -13.28 7.22 -6.62
CA ARG A 171 -14.67 7.28 -7.07
C ARG A 171 -15.38 5.95 -6.86
N ASP A 172 -14.80 4.84 -7.31
CA ASP A 172 -15.44 3.52 -7.23
C ASP A 172 -15.58 3.05 -5.77
N TRP A 173 -14.68 3.48 -4.88
CA TRP A 173 -14.83 3.32 -3.42
C TRP A 173 -16.04 4.10 -2.89
N THR A 174 -16.12 5.39 -3.19
CA THR A 174 -17.16 6.29 -2.66
C THR A 174 -18.55 5.93 -3.20
N GLU A 175 -18.67 5.68 -4.50
CA GLU A 175 -19.95 5.49 -5.18
C GLU A 175 -20.52 4.08 -5.00
N ASN A 176 -19.66 3.05 -4.89
CA ASN A 176 -20.10 1.66 -4.92
C ASN A 176 -19.63 0.87 -3.68
N TYR A 177 -18.31 0.76 -3.49
CA TYR A 177 -17.77 -0.26 -2.58
C TYR A 177 -17.99 0.06 -1.09
N ALA A 178 -18.01 1.34 -0.72
CA ALA A 178 -18.28 1.75 0.66
C ALA A 178 -19.68 1.35 1.12
N ALA A 179 -20.67 1.31 0.22
CA ALA A 179 -22.01 0.83 0.57
C ALA A 179 -22.00 -0.66 0.92
N GLU A 180 -21.25 -1.48 0.18
CA GLU A 180 -21.08 -2.91 0.48
C GLU A 180 -20.39 -3.15 1.82
N MET A 181 -19.43 -2.29 2.20
CA MET A 181 -18.74 -2.37 3.48
C MET A 181 -19.61 -1.91 4.66
N ARG A 182 -20.52 -0.96 4.46
CA ARG A 182 -21.43 -0.49 5.54
C ARG A 182 -22.64 -1.39 5.74
N ARG A 183 -23.06 -2.10 4.69
CA ARG A 183 -24.27 -2.92 4.66
C ARG A 183 -24.02 -4.17 3.82
N PRO A 184 -23.50 -5.25 4.42
CA PRO A 184 -23.27 -6.51 3.72
C PRO A 184 -24.60 -7.07 3.21
N ALA A 185 -24.71 -7.23 1.89
CA ALA A 185 -25.90 -7.78 1.22
C ALA A 185 -25.58 -8.49 -0.11
N GLY A 186 -24.29 -8.70 -0.41
CA GLY A 186 -23.81 -9.09 -1.74
C GLY A 186 -22.47 -9.80 -1.65
N ARG A 187 -21.39 -9.11 -2.00
CA ARG A 187 -20.03 -9.67 -1.89
C ARG A 187 -19.72 -10.20 -0.49
N TYR A 188 -20.08 -9.43 0.52
CA TYR A 188 -20.08 -9.86 1.91
C TYR A 188 -21.50 -10.21 2.33
N GLN A 189 -21.65 -11.39 2.92
CA GLN A 189 -22.89 -11.92 3.46
C GLN A 189 -23.09 -11.52 4.92
N SER A 190 -22.04 -11.09 5.61
CA SER A 190 -22.10 -10.67 7.00
C SER A 190 -21.00 -9.68 7.38
N GLU A 191 -21.19 -8.96 8.49
CA GLU A 191 -20.17 -8.09 9.10
C GLU A 191 -18.92 -8.87 9.51
N ASN A 192 -19.07 -10.16 9.82
CA ASN A 192 -17.96 -11.03 10.17
C ASN A 192 -17.01 -11.24 8.98
N GLU A 193 -17.55 -11.38 7.76
CA GLU A 193 -16.73 -11.47 6.54
C GLU A 193 -15.98 -10.17 6.26
N ILE A 194 -16.61 -9.01 6.52
CA ILE A 194 -15.93 -7.71 6.42
C ILE A 194 -14.81 -7.60 7.46
N THR A 195 -15.09 -8.02 8.70
CA THR A 195 -14.09 -8.04 9.79
C THR A 195 -12.91 -8.94 9.43
N GLN A 196 -13.16 -10.12 8.86
CA GLN A 196 -12.13 -11.01 8.34
C GLN A 196 -11.32 -10.38 7.21
N GLN A 197 -11.96 -9.69 6.26
CA GLN A 197 -11.28 -8.96 5.21
C GLN A 197 -10.37 -7.86 5.77
N LEU A 198 -10.84 -7.11 6.76
CA LEU A 198 -10.06 -6.04 7.40
C LEU A 198 -8.90 -6.60 8.24
N LEU A 199 -9.09 -7.75 8.90
CA LEU A 199 -8.02 -8.49 9.56
C LEU A 199 -6.99 -9.02 8.55
N LYS A 200 -7.43 -9.47 7.36
CA LYS A 200 -6.56 -9.85 6.24
C LYS A 200 -5.71 -8.66 5.78
N VAL A 201 -6.30 -7.48 5.64
CA VAL A 201 -5.60 -6.22 5.30
C VAL A 201 -4.49 -5.93 6.30
N LEU A 202 -4.81 -5.94 7.60
CA LEU A 202 -3.82 -5.67 8.66
C LEU A 202 -2.68 -6.70 8.64
N SER A 203 -3.04 -7.98 8.59
CA SER A 203 -2.08 -9.09 8.61
C SER A 203 -1.15 -9.04 7.39
N THR A 204 -1.71 -8.81 6.21
CA THR A 204 -0.96 -8.69 4.95
C THR A 204 -0.07 -7.45 4.95
N GLY A 205 -0.54 -6.32 5.48
CA GLY A 205 0.24 -5.09 5.60
C GLY A 205 1.49 -5.28 6.47
N LEU A 206 1.35 -5.91 7.64
CA LEU A 206 2.47 -6.25 8.50
C LEU A 206 3.41 -7.28 7.85
N GLN A 207 2.87 -8.24 7.11
CA GLN A 207 3.67 -9.19 6.35
C GLN A 207 4.50 -8.50 5.24
N VAL A 208 3.92 -7.53 4.52
CA VAL A 208 4.66 -6.74 3.52
C VAL A 208 5.80 -5.94 4.17
N LEU A 209 5.59 -5.41 5.38
CA LEU A 209 6.67 -4.75 6.12
C LEU A 209 7.81 -5.72 6.44
N ASP A 210 7.49 -6.88 7.01
CA ASP A 210 8.45 -7.90 7.42
C ASP A 210 9.18 -8.54 6.24
N ASP A 211 8.44 -9.22 5.35
CA ASP A 211 9.01 -10.08 4.31
C ASP A 211 9.56 -9.23 3.14
N MET A 212 8.88 -8.13 2.80
CA MET A 212 9.18 -7.36 1.61
C MET A 212 10.04 -6.13 1.89
N ARG A 213 9.55 -5.16 2.68
CA ARG A 213 10.24 -3.88 2.87
C ARG A 213 11.52 -4.00 3.69
N LEU A 214 11.54 -4.89 4.69
CA LEU A 214 12.72 -5.18 5.52
C LEU A 214 13.45 -6.44 5.06
N GLY A 215 12.73 -7.53 4.79
CA GLY A 215 13.32 -8.82 4.46
C GLY A 215 14.09 -8.84 3.14
N ARG A 216 13.60 -8.17 2.10
CA ARG A 216 14.28 -8.13 0.80
C ARG A 216 15.64 -7.43 0.84
N PRO A 217 15.81 -6.24 1.47
CA PRO A 217 17.13 -5.64 1.61
C PRO A 217 18.04 -6.41 2.56
N LEU A 218 17.51 -7.01 3.63
CA LEU A 218 18.28 -7.86 4.53
C LEU A 218 18.86 -9.08 3.83
N GLY A 219 18.10 -9.77 2.98
CA GLY A 219 18.55 -11.04 2.39
C GLY A 219 19.01 -12.05 3.44
N THR A 220 19.90 -12.96 3.07
CA THR A 220 20.57 -13.84 4.05
C THR A 220 21.80 -13.14 4.62
N TYR A 221 22.29 -13.61 5.77
CA TYR A 221 23.52 -13.08 6.39
C TYR A 221 24.70 -13.03 5.40
N ASP A 222 24.96 -14.14 4.69
CA ASP A 222 26.06 -14.21 3.71
C ASP A 222 25.80 -13.48 2.39
N ARG A 223 24.56 -13.05 2.14
CA ARG A 223 24.14 -12.43 0.87
C ARG A 223 23.16 -11.29 1.12
N PRO A 224 23.60 -10.20 1.78
CA PRO A 224 22.78 -9.01 1.96
C PRO A 224 22.41 -8.40 0.61
N ARG A 225 21.24 -7.77 0.53
CA ARG A 225 20.68 -7.25 -0.73
C ARG A 225 20.15 -5.81 -0.61
N PRO A 226 20.90 -4.85 -0.03
CA PRO A 226 20.39 -3.47 0.18
C PRO A 226 19.82 -2.83 -1.08
N ALA A 227 20.37 -3.15 -2.26
CA ALA A 227 19.86 -2.68 -3.56
C ALA A 227 18.42 -3.14 -3.91
N ARG A 228 17.82 -4.06 -3.14
CA ARG A 228 16.43 -4.53 -3.26
C ARG A 228 15.43 -3.74 -2.40
N ALA A 229 15.88 -2.77 -1.61
CA ALA A 229 15.00 -1.90 -0.84
C ALA A 229 14.01 -1.15 -1.75
N GLU A 230 12.77 -1.03 -1.29
CA GLU A 230 11.69 -0.32 -2.00
C GLU A 230 12.04 1.16 -2.14
N ALA A 231 11.80 1.76 -3.31
CA ALA A 231 11.98 3.19 -3.56
C ALA A 231 13.35 3.77 -3.09
N ARG A 232 14.42 2.96 -3.23
CA ARG A 232 15.76 3.34 -2.76
C ARG A 232 16.39 4.49 -3.56
N ARG A 233 15.97 4.71 -4.81
CA ARG A 233 16.58 5.75 -5.68
C ARG A 233 16.16 7.14 -5.22
N SER A 234 14.94 7.23 -4.72
CA SER A 234 14.37 8.43 -4.12
C SER A 234 14.63 8.53 -2.61
N GLY A 235 15.38 7.59 -2.02
CA GLY A 235 15.75 7.62 -0.60
C GLY A 235 14.59 7.33 0.37
N ARG A 236 13.56 6.58 -0.06
CA ARG A 236 12.29 6.49 0.67
C ARG A 236 12.05 5.17 1.39
N SER A 237 12.98 4.24 1.38
CA SER A 237 12.77 2.88 1.90
C SER A 237 12.33 2.89 3.37
N LEU A 238 13.05 3.60 4.23
CA LEU A 238 12.68 3.76 5.65
C LEU A 238 11.40 4.59 5.83
N ARG A 239 11.24 5.64 5.02
CA ARG A 239 10.03 6.48 5.02
C ARG A 239 8.77 5.65 4.77
N HIS A 240 8.81 4.71 3.84
CA HIS A 240 7.69 3.83 3.53
C HIS A 240 7.36 2.87 4.67
N VAL A 241 8.37 2.39 5.41
CA VAL A 241 8.15 1.59 6.62
C VAL A 241 7.39 2.40 7.67
N LEU A 242 7.82 3.64 7.93
CA LEU A 242 7.16 4.54 8.89
C LEU A 242 5.71 4.86 8.48
N LEU A 243 5.47 5.17 7.21
CA LEU A 243 4.13 5.45 6.71
C LEU A 243 3.20 4.24 6.82
N SER A 244 3.72 3.04 6.55
CA SER A 244 2.94 1.81 6.68
C SER A 244 2.58 1.51 8.13
N LEU A 245 3.51 1.74 9.07
CA LEU A 245 3.23 1.63 10.51
C LEU A 245 2.13 2.62 10.92
N ASN A 246 2.20 3.86 10.45
CA ASN A 246 1.20 4.90 10.73
C ASN A 246 -0.17 4.59 10.11
N ALA A 247 -0.21 3.93 8.96
CA ALA A 247 -1.46 3.55 8.30
C ALA A 247 -2.12 2.31 8.93
N LEU A 248 -1.32 1.37 9.43
CA LEU A 248 -1.82 0.10 9.97
C LEU A 248 -2.26 0.19 11.43
N GLU A 249 -1.66 1.07 12.25
CA GLU A 249 -2.03 1.19 13.67
C GLU A 249 -3.50 1.60 13.88
N PRO A 250 -4.06 2.63 13.19
CA PRO A 250 -5.47 2.99 13.36
C PRO A 250 -6.42 1.84 13.00
N LEU A 251 -6.09 1.05 11.99
CA LEU A 251 -6.86 -0.14 11.62
C LEU A 251 -6.79 -1.20 12.72
N ALA A 252 -5.60 -1.47 13.27
CA ALA A 252 -5.42 -2.42 14.37
C ALA A 252 -6.19 -2.00 15.63
N LEU A 253 -6.18 -0.70 15.96
CA LEU A 253 -6.92 -0.16 17.10
C LEU A 253 -8.43 -0.22 16.90
N ALA A 254 -8.92 0.11 15.70
CA ALA A 254 -10.33 -0.01 15.37
C ALA A 254 -10.80 -1.47 15.49
N LEU A 255 -10.03 -2.41 14.94
CA LEU A 255 -10.30 -3.85 15.05
C LEU A 255 -10.23 -4.35 16.50
N ALA A 256 -9.34 -3.82 17.34
CA ALA A 256 -9.31 -4.18 18.76
C ALA A 256 -10.57 -3.72 19.51
N GLY A 257 -11.35 -2.79 18.95
CA GLY A 257 -12.64 -2.37 19.49
C GLY A 257 -12.56 -2.03 20.98
N PRO A 258 -13.44 -2.56 21.84
CA PRO A 258 -13.45 -2.23 23.27
C PRO A 258 -12.39 -2.97 24.12
N HIS A 259 -11.55 -3.83 23.53
CA HIS A 259 -10.56 -4.62 24.27
C HIS A 259 -9.36 -3.75 24.72
N ALA A 260 -9.48 -3.10 25.87
CA ALA A 260 -8.48 -2.15 26.39
C ALA A 260 -7.05 -2.73 26.50
N ASP A 261 -6.93 -3.99 26.91
CA ASP A 261 -5.62 -4.67 27.00
C ASP A 261 -4.99 -4.84 25.61
N LEU A 262 -5.79 -5.20 24.59
CA LEU A 262 -5.32 -5.30 23.20
C LEU A 262 -4.93 -3.94 22.65
N GLN A 263 -5.75 -2.90 22.86
CA GLN A 263 -5.41 -1.54 22.43
C GLN A 263 -4.07 -1.08 23.03
N THR A 264 -3.83 -1.39 24.31
CA THR A 264 -2.58 -1.04 25.00
C THR A 264 -1.38 -1.76 24.39
N LYS A 265 -1.49 -3.09 24.16
CA LYS A 265 -0.44 -3.89 23.53
C LYS A 265 -0.14 -3.43 22.10
N ILE A 266 -1.18 -3.16 21.30
CA ILE A 266 -1.07 -2.67 19.92
C ILE A 266 -0.34 -1.32 19.91
N THR A 267 -0.82 -0.36 20.70
CA THR A 267 -0.20 0.98 20.79
C THR A 267 1.26 0.89 21.20
N ALA A 268 1.58 0.04 22.19
CA ALA A 268 2.95 -0.16 22.64
C ALA A 268 3.84 -0.78 21.54
N GLY A 269 3.34 -1.81 20.84
CA GLY A 269 4.06 -2.48 19.76
C GLY A 269 4.35 -1.55 18.57
N PHE A 270 3.35 -0.81 18.08
CA PHE A 270 3.53 0.15 17.00
C PHE A 270 4.43 1.33 17.41
N SER A 271 4.28 1.84 18.64
CA SER A 271 5.17 2.89 19.18
C SER A 271 6.62 2.43 19.25
N LYS A 272 6.87 1.19 19.69
CA LYS A 272 8.21 0.60 19.74
C LYS A 272 8.82 0.51 18.33
N ALA A 273 8.11 -0.11 17.38
CA ALA A 273 8.53 -0.23 15.99
C ALA A 273 8.85 1.12 15.33
N ARG A 274 8.00 2.13 15.55
CA ARG A 274 8.26 3.49 15.03
C ARG A 274 9.50 4.12 15.61
N LYS A 275 9.69 4.08 16.93
CA LYS A 275 10.88 4.63 17.59
C LYS A 275 12.14 3.95 17.08
N THR A 276 12.13 2.63 16.95
CA THR A 276 13.27 1.90 16.37
C THR A 276 13.54 2.36 14.95
N ALA A 277 12.51 2.43 14.09
CA ALA A 277 12.64 2.91 12.72
C ALA A 277 13.17 4.35 12.62
N GLU A 278 12.65 5.29 13.41
CA GLU A 278 13.08 6.69 13.45
C GLU A 278 14.55 6.86 13.84
N THR A 279 15.06 5.96 14.69
CA THR A 279 16.46 6.03 15.14
C THR A 279 17.45 5.37 14.18
N LEU A 280 17.01 4.64 13.15
CA LEU A 280 17.91 3.86 12.28
C LEU A 280 18.96 4.72 11.57
N ASP A 281 18.61 5.94 11.16
CA ASP A 281 19.45 6.83 10.34
C ASP A 281 20.01 6.15 9.08
N ASP A 282 19.15 5.36 8.42
CA ASP A 282 19.50 4.61 7.20
C ASP A 282 18.30 4.63 6.23
N PRO A 283 18.15 5.69 5.41
CA PRO A 283 16.95 5.90 4.59
C PRO A 283 16.74 4.83 3.50
N VAL A 284 17.78 4.11 3.11
CA VAL A 284 17.77 3.13 2.00
C VAL A 284 18.17 1.72 2.44
N PHE A 285 18.32 1.48 3.74
CA PHE A 285 18.79 0.22 4.31
C PHE A 285 20.17 -0.22 3.78
N ALA A 286 21.07 0.74 3.53
CA ALA A 286 22.45 0.45 3.09
C ALA A 286 23.22 -0.36 4.14
N GLY A 287 22.94 -0.11 5.42
CA GLY A 287 23.52 -0.79 6.57
C GLY A 287 23.17 -2.29 6.65
N ALA A 288 22.23 -2.79 5.84
CA ALA A 288 21.92 -4.23 5.77
C ALA A 288 23.13 -5.10 5.36
N ALA A 289 24.16 -4.50 4.76
CA ALA A 289 25.40 -5.17 4.38
C ALA A 289 26.51 -5.15 5.46
N ASP A 290 26.32 -4.40 6.54
CA ASP A 290 27.24 -4.31 7.68
C ASP A 290 26.65 -5.06 8.90
N PRO A 291 27.44 -5.77 9.72
CA PRO A 291 26.91 -6.51 10.87
C PRO A 291 26.12 -5.66 11.87
N ALA A 292 26.59 -4.45 12.21
CA ALA A 292 25.92 -3.59 13.17
C ALA A 292 24.67 -2.94 12.56
N GLY A 293 24.76 -2.45 11.32
CA GLY A 293 23.61 -1.92 10.58
C GLY A 293 22.52 -2.96 10.38
N ARG A 294 22.91 -4.18 9.98
CA ARG A 294 22.01 -5.34 9.84
C ARG A 294 21.28 -5.64 11.13
N PHE A 295 21.98 -5.76 12.25
CA PHE A 295 21.37 -6.05 13.56
C PHE A 295 20.29 -5.04 13.94
N ARG A 296 20.51 -3.75 13.65
CA ARG A 296 19.51 -2.69 13.90
C ARG A 296 18.26 -2.86 13.02
N ILE A 297 18.44 -3.21 11.73
CA ILE A 297 17.32 -3.46 10.81
C ILE A 297 16.57 -4.76 11.19
N GLU A 298 17.30 -5.81 11.59
CA GLU A 298 16.70 -7.07 12.09
C GLU A 298 15.94 -6.85 13.40
N SER A 299 16.40 -5.94 14.27
CA SER A 299 15.67 -5.57 15.49
C SER A 299 14.31 -4.95 15.15
N LEU A 300 14.28 -4.01 14.19
CA LEU A 300 13.02 -3.47 13.67
C LEU A 300 12.15 -4.57 13.05
N GLN A 301 12.73 -5.47 12.25
CA GLN A 301 12.01 -6.58 11.64
C GLN A 301 11.39 -7.51 12.70
N GLN A 302 12.11 -7.78 13.78
CA GLN A 302 11.59 -8.57 14.89
C GLN A 302 10.41 -7.89 15.57
N GLU A 303 10.43 -6.56 15.75
CA GLU A 303 9.29 -5.83 16.31
C GLU A 303 8.05 -5.90 15.40
N ILE A 304 8.23 -5.94 14.08
CA ILE A 304 7.12 -6.22 13.15
C ILE A 304 6.61 -7.65 13.30
N LYS A 305 7.49 -8.64 13.49
CA LYS A 305 7.10 -10.04 13.75
C LYS A 305 6.33 -10.18 15.06
N ASP A 306 6.72 -9.45 16.10
CA ASP A 306 6.02 -9.42 17.36
C ASP A 306 4.59 -8.85 17.19
N LEU A 307 4.42 -7.79 16.39
CA LEU A 307 3.11 -7.27 16.00
C LEU A 307 2.28 -8.30 15.21
N ARG A 308 2.89 -9.03 14.27
CA ARG A 308 2.21 -10.11 13.53
C ARG A 308 1.74 -11.20 14.47
N ALA A 309 2.57 -11.60 15.43
CA ALA A 309 2.22 -12.61 16.43
C ALA A 309 1.08 -12.13 17.36
N LEU A 310 1.09 -10.86 17.76
CA LEU A 310 -0.01 -10.25 18.52
C LEU A 310 -1.33 -10.26 17.73
N VAL A 311 -1.28 -9.89 16.45
CA VAL A 311 -2.46 -9.88 15.57
C VAL A 311 -3.03 -11.29 15.39
N ALA A 312 -2.17 -12.27 15.10
CA ALA A 312 -2.60 -13.65 14.87
C ALA A 312 -3.01 -14.38 16.16
N GLY A 313 -2.29 -14.17 17.26
CA GLY A 313 -2.44 -14.92 18.50
C GLY A 313 -3.45 -14.33 19.48
N GLU A 314 -3.75 -13.03 19.39
CA GLU A 314 -4.69 -12.37 20.31
C GLU A 314 -5.81 -11.61 19.60
N LEU A 315 -5.50 -10.75 18.62
CA LEU A 315 -6.54 -9.92 17.97
C LEU A 315 -7.51 -10.77 17.12
N GLY A 316 -7.01 -11.66 16.27
CA GLY A 316 -7.85 -12.55 15.46
C GLY A 316 -8.83 -13.38 16.29
N PRO A 317 -8.34 -14.11 17.33
CA PRO A 317 -9.20 -14.83 18.26
C PRO A 317 -10.23 -13.95 18.98
N ALA A 318 -9.86 -12.73 19.39
CA ALA A 318 -10.79 -11.78 20.01
C ALA A 318 -11.93 -11.35 19.08
N LEU A 319 -11.68 -11.38 17.76
CA LEU A 319 -12.68 -11.11 16.72
C LEU A 319 -13.48 -12.35 16.31
N GLY A 320 -13.27 -13.51 16.94
CA GLY A 320 -13.94 -14.76 16.58
C GLY A 320 -13.47 -15.36 15.25
N VAL A 321 -12.29 -14.94 14.77
CA VAL A 321 -11.65 -15.52 13.58
C VAL A 321 -10.68 -16.62 14.05
N GLU A 322 -11.00 -17.89 13.77
CA GLU A 322 -10.16 -19.03 14.18
C GLU A 322 -8.76 -19.00 13.56
N ALA A 323 -7.81 -19.65 14.25
CA ALA A 323 -6.45 -19.92 13.81
C ALA A 323 -6.43 -20.91 12.62
N GLY A 324 -6.87 -20.44 11.46
CA GLY A 324 -6.95 -21.16 10.21
C GLY A 324 -7.20 -20.24 9.01
N PHE A 325 -7.30 -18.92 9.23
CA PHE A 325 -7.33 -17.90 8.19
C PHE A 325 -5.95 -17.85 7.51
N ASN A 326 -5.69 -18.80 6.62
CA ASN A 326 -4.56 -18.74 5.72
C ASN A 326 -4.78 -17.51 4.84
N SER A 327 -3.96 -16.47 5.02
CA SER A 327 -4.00 -15.25 4.21
C SER A 327 -3.76 -15.49 2.71
N LEU A 328 -3.44 -16.74 2.34
CA LEU A 328 -3.13 -17.23 0.99
C LEU A 328 -4.22 -18.10 0.33
N ASP A 329 -5.33 -18.45 1.00
CA ASP A 329 -6.38 -19.32 0.41
C ASP A 329 -7.35 -18.57 -0.53
N GLY A 330 -6.86 -17.54 -1.20
CA GLY A 330 -7.65 -16.80 -2.18
C GLY A 330 -6.76 -15.99 -3.11
N ASP A 331 -5.96 -16.70 -3.91
CA ASP A 331 -5.47 -16.27 -5.22
C ASP A 331 -6.16 -17.13 -6.30
#